data_AF-A0A7X5KTC3-F1
#
_entry.id   AF-A0A7X5KTC3-F1
#
_cell.length_a   1.000
_cell.length_b   1.000
_cell.length_c   1.000
_cell.angle_alpha   90.00
_cell.angle_beta   90.00
_cell.angle_gamma   90.00
#
_symmetry.space_group_name_H-M   'P 1'
#
loop_
_entity.id
_entity.type
_entity.pdbx_description
1 polymer ?
#
loop_
_entity_poly.entity_id
_entity_poly.type
_entity_poly.pdbx_seq_one_letter_code
_entity_poly.pdbx_strand_id
1 'polypeptide(L)'
;LGALAINSISGINTTFCMYLLAVFAIFITLGGMKVIGYTDVIQVFFLILGGLVTTYLALNLVADKFGATGLLKGFHLMMTHANDHFHMILKRDNPNYIDLPGLTVLIGGMWIVNLNYWGCNQYITQRALGADLKTARGGLLFAAFLKLLMPVIVVLPGIAAFVLYQQGDFQHAMLQNGEVNTDKAYPVLLNLLPAGLKGLAFAALTAAVVASLSGKANSISTIFTFDIYKKKINPAATEQKTVVVGKIVVVVAMILAIIIAPLMGIDKKGGFQYIQEYT
;
A
#
# COMPACT_ATOMS: atom_id res chain seq x y z
N LEU A 1 8.82 -1.88 -3.55
CA LEU A 1 7.41 -2.30 -3.77
C LEU A 1 6.70 -1.46 -4.83
N GLY A 2 6.48 -0.15 -4.62
CA GLY A 2 5.77 0.69 -5.60
C GLY A 2 6.37 0.64 -7.02
N ALA A 3 7.70 0.72 -7.14
CA ALA A 3 8.40 0.60 -8.42
C ALA A 3 8.22 -0.78 -9.10
N LEU A 4 8.13 -1.87 -8.32
CA LEU A 4 7.88 -3.22 -8.84
C LEU A 4 6.46 -3.35 -9.39
N ALA A 5 5.49 -2.73 -8.71
CA ALA A 5 4.10 -2.75 -9.16
C ALA A 5 3.94 -1.95 -10.47
N ILE A 6 4.59 -0.79 -10.59
CA ILE A 6 4.64 0.00 -11.84
C ILE A 6 5.32 -0.80 -12.96
N ASN A 7 6.46 -1.43 -12.69
CA ASN A 7 7.16 -2.29 -13.64
C ASN A 7 6.27 -3.44 -14.13
N SER A 8 5.54 -4.11 -13.24
CA SER A 8 4.69 -5.25 -13.59
C SER A 8 3.53 -4.89 -14.52
N ILE A 9 3.04 -3.64 -14.46
CA ILE A 9 1.91 -3.17 -15.29
C ILE A 9 2.39 -2.58 -16.62
N SER A 10 3.50 -1.83 -16.59
CA SER A 10 3.98 -1.01 -17.70
C SER A 10 5.18 -1.57 -18.45
N GLY A 11 5.91 -2.52 -17.86
CA GLY A 11 7.20 -3.01 -18.36
C GLY A 11 8.38 -2.04 -18.14
N ILE A 12 8.15 -0.87 -17.54
CA ILE A 12 9.21 0.14 -17.34
C ILE A 12 10.21 -0.35 -16.30
N ASN A 13 11.51 -0.15 -16.55
CA ASN A 13 12.59 -0.55 -15.66
C ASN A 13 12.37 -0.11 -14.20
N THR A 14 12.51 -1.05 -13.26
CA THR A 14 12.25 -0.83 -11.81
C THR A 14 13.09 0.30 -11.22
N THR A 15 14.37 0.42 -11.60
CA THR A 15 15.26 1.48 -11.11
C THR A 15 14.80 2.85 -11.58
N PHE A 16 14.40 2.96 -12.86
CA PHE A 16 13.86 4.19 -13.40
C PHE A 16 12.53 4.58 -12.74
N CYS A 17 11.62 3.61 -12.54
CA CYS A 17 10.38 3.82 -11.78
C CYS A 17 10.65 4.34 -10.37
N MET A 18 11.65 3.79 -9.69
CA MET A 18 12.05 4.23 -8.35
C MET A 18 12.53 5.69 -8.34
N TYR A 19 13.39 6.09 -9.29
CA TYR A 19 13.83 7.48 -9.39
C TYR A 19 12.67 8.44 -9.70
N LEU A 20 11.80 8.09 -10.66
CA LEU A 20 10.63 8.91 -10.99
C LEU A 20 9.70 9.09 -9.78
N LEU A 21 9.37 8.00 -9.09
CA LEU A 21 8.53 8.04 -7.89
C LEU A 21 9.13 8.95 -6.81
N ALA A 22 10.44 8.88 -6.61
CA ALA A 22 11.11 9.70 -5.61
C ALA A 22 11.10 11.19 -6.00
N VAL A 23 11.33 11.52 -7.28
CA VAL A 23 11.24 12.89 -7.79
C VAL A 23 9.83 13.46 -7.60
N PHE A 24 8.79 12.71 -8.01
CA PHE A 24 7.41 13.14 -7.80
C PHE A 24 7.07 13.31 -6.31
N ALA A 25 7.53 12.40 -5.45
CA ALA A 25 7.33 12.50 -4.01
C ALA A 25 7.99 13.76 -3.43
N ILE A 26 9.20 14.11 -3.86
CA ILE A 26 9.85 15.37 -3.46
C ILE A 26 8.95 16.56 -3.85
N PHE A 27 8.53 16.65 -5.11
CA PHE A 27 7.69 17.77 -5.57
C PHE A 27 6.38 17.91 -4.80
N ILE A 28 5.67 16.79 -4.57
CA ILE A 28 4.41 16.79 -3.80
C ILE A 28 4.66 17.18 -2.35
N THR A 29 5.72 16.65 -1.72
CA THR A 29 6.08 16.99 -0.33
C THR A 29 6.42 18.46 -0.16
N LEU A 30 7.12 19.06 -1.14
CA LEU A 30 7.45 20.49 -1.11
C LEU A 30 6.22 21.39 -1.19
N GLY A 31 5.09 20.89 -1.71
CA GLY A 31 3.77 21.53 -1.67
C GLY A 31 3.09 21.51 -0.29
N GLY A 32 3.60 20.70 0.65
CA GLY A 32 3.14 20.62 2.02
C GLY A 32 1.84 19.84 2.22
N MET A 33 1.41 19.73 3.49
CA MET A 33 0.27 18.88 3.91
C MET A 33 -1.05 19.18 3.20
N LYS A 34 -1.29 20.44 2.81
CA LYS A 34 -2.51 20.83 2.10
C LYS A 34 -2.56 20.19 0.71
N VAL A 35 -1.46 20.26 -0.06
CA VAL A 35 -1.37 19.65 -1.39
C VAL A 35 -1.54 18.14 -1.29
N ILE A 36 -0.83 17.51 -0.34
CA ILE A 36 -0.93 16.07 -0.07
C ILE A 36 -2.40 15.68 0.23
N GLY A 37 -3.10 16.44 1.06
CA GLY A 37 -4.49 16.17 1.40
C GLY A 37 -5.44 16.19 0.19
N TYR A 38 -5.31 17.18 -0.69
CA TYR A 38 -6.18 17.27 -1.88
C TYR A 38 -5.90 16.17 -2.90
N THR A 39 -4.62 15.85 -3.15
CA THR A 39 -4.27 14.77 -4.09
C THR A 39 -4.76 13.41 -3.61
N ASP A 40 -4.74 13.18 -2.30
CA ASP A 40 -5.15 11.92 -1.71
C ASP A 40 -6.64 11.64 -1.84
N VAL A 41 -7.50 12.67 -1.76
CA VAL A 41 -8.96 12.50 -1.90
C VAL A 41 -9.31 11.94 -3.28
N ILE A 42 -8.73 12.53 -4.34
CA ILE A 42 -8.95 12.09 -5.71
C ILE A 42 -8.42 10.66 -5.90
N GLN A 43 -7.24 10.38 -5.36
CA GLN A 43 -6.60 9.08 -5.46
C GLN A 43 -7.42 7.98 -4.75
N VAL A 44 -7.92 8.22 -3.55
CA VAL A 44 -8.72 7.22 -2.79
C VAL A 44 -9.95 6.79 -3.58
N PHE A 45 -10.64 7.73 -4.22
CA PHE A 45 -11.78 7.42 -5.09
C PHE A 45 -11.41 6.41 -6.19
N PHE A 46 -10.31 6.68 -6.92
CA PHE A 46 -9.88 5.81 -8.02
C PHE A 46 -9.30 4.48 -7.56
N LEU A 47 -8.67 4.42 -6.39
CA LEU A 47 -8.21 3.16 -5.81
C LEU A 47 -9.38 2.25 -5.40
N ILE A 48 -10.42 2.82 -4.78
CA ILE A 48 -11.63 2.07 -4.41
C ILE A 48 -12.33 1.56 -5.68
N LEU A 49 -12.55 2.46 -6.65
CA LEU A 49 -13.18 2.08 -7.92
C LEU A 49 -12.36 1.01 -8.65
N GLY A 50 -11.05 1.22 -8.80
CA GLY A 50 -10.15 0.29 -9.48
C GLY A 50 -10.10 -1.08 -8.79
N GLY A 51 -10.07 -1.10 -7.46
CA GLY A 51 -10.10 -2.34 -6.68
C GLY A 51 -11.43 -3.08 -6.82
N LEU A 52 -12.57 -2.40 -6.75
CA LEU A 52 -13.89 -3.03 -6.95
C LEU A 52 -14.04 -3.61 -8.36
N VAL A 53 -13.63 -2.87 -9.39
CA VAL A 53 -13.64 -3.37 -10.77
C VAL A 53 -12.71 -4.57 -10.93
N THR A 54 -11.51 -4.51 -10.35
CA THR A 54 -10.54 -5.63 -10.41
C THR A 54 -11.11 -6.87 -9.73
N THR A 55 -11.70 -6.75 -8.54
CA THR A 55 -12.40 -7.85 -7.86
C THR A 55 -13.53 -8.41 -8.72
N TYR A 56 -14.34 -7.55 -9.33
CA TYR A 56 -15.43 -7.98 -10.21
C TYR A 56 -14.93 -8.80 -11.41
N LEU A 57 -13.89 -8.32 -12.10
CA LEU A 57 -13.31 -9.01 -13.26
C LEU A 57 -12.63 -10.31 -12.86
N ALA A 58 -11.87 -10.32 -11.76
CA ALA A 58 -11.18 -11.50 -11.28
C ALA A 58 -12.16 -12.62 -10.88
N LEU A 59 -13.27 -12.28 -10.20
CA LEU A 59 -14.30 -13.26 -9.83
C LEU A 59 -15.02 -13.84 -11.04
N ASN A 60 -15.35 -13.03 -12.05
CA ASN A 60 -15.94 -13.55 -13.28
C ASN A 60 -14.95 -14.44 -14.05
N LEU A 61 -13.67 -14.06 -14.11
CA LEU A 61 -12.66 -14.89 -14.75
C LEU A 61 -12.49 -16.24 -14.04
N VAL A 62 -12.52 -16.27 -12.70
CA VAL A 62 -12.56 -17.53 -11.95
C VAL A 62 -13.79 -18.35 -12.35
N ALA A 63 -14.99 -17.74 -12.38
CA ALA A 63 -16.19 -18.46 -12.79
C ALA A 63 -16.05 -19.07 -14.19
N ASP A 64 -15.60 -18.29 -15.16
CA ASP A 64 -15.45 -18.71 -16.56
C ASP A 64 -14.45 -19.88 -16.69
N LYS A 65 -13.37 -19.87 -15.90
CA LYS A 65 -12.37 -20.94 -15.89
C LYS A 65 -12.91 -22.29 -15.43
N PHE A 66 -13.91 -22.28 -14.56
CA PHE A 66 -14.61 -23.49 -14.11
C PHE A 66 -15.93 -23.71 -14.86
N GLY A 67 -16.12 -23.09 -16.03
CA GLY A 67 -17.32 -23.28 -16.85
C GLY A 67 -18.60 -22.71 -16.25
N ALA A 68 -18.48 -21.79 -15.29
CA ALA A 68 -19.56 -21.07 -14.67
C ALA A 68 -19.60 -19.61 -15.14
N THR A 69 -20.63 -18.87 -14.75
CA THR A 69 -20.72 -17.43 -15.04
C THR A 69 -21.31 -16.70 -13.85
N GLY A 70 -20.79 -15.51 -13.58
CA GLY A 70 -21.29 -14.61 -12.56
C GLY A 70 -20.49 -14.60 -11.27
N LEU A 71 -20.47 -13.43 -10.65
CA LEU A 71 -19.63 -13.09 -9.50
C LEU A 71 -19.83 -14.02 -8.29
N LEU A 72 -21.07 -14.36 -7.96
CA LEU A 72 -21.38 -15.24 -6.82
C LEU A 72 -20.84 -16.65 -7.03
N LYS A 73 -20.93 -17.18 -8.26
CA LYS A 73 -20.37 -18.49 -8.59
C LYS A 73 -18.84 -18.46 -8.52
N GLY A 74 -18.22 -17.42 -9.08
CA GLY A 74 -16.77 -17.21 -8.97
C GLY A 74 -16.29 -17.17 -7.52
N PHE A 75 -17.00 -16.44 -6.65
CA PHE A 75 -16.68 -16.38 -5.23
C PHE A 75 -16.82 -17.75 -4.54
N HIS A 76 -17.89 -18.49 -4.82
CA HIS A 76 -18.07 -19.83 -4.27
C HIS A 76 -16.97 -20.79 -4.73
N LEU A 77 -16.61 -20.75 -6.01
CA LEU A 77 -15.51 -21.55 -6.56
C LEU A 77 -14.16 -21.22 -5.90
N MET A 78 -13.89 -19.95 -5.59
CA MET A 78 -12.70 -19.60 -4.79
C MET A 78 -12.75 -20.24 -3.40
N MET A 79 -13.89 -20.22 -2.72
CA MET A 79 -14.04 -20.88 -1.41
C MET A 79 -13.88 -22.40 -1.49
N THR A 80 -14.21 -23.02 -2.61
CA THR A 80 -14.02 -24.46 -2.84
C THR A 80 -12.56 -24.80 -3.12
N HIS A 81 -11.90 -24.04 -4.01
CA HIS A 81 -10.55 -24.34 -4.50
C HIS A 81 -9.42 -23.71 -3.68
N ALA A 82 -9.72 -22.73 -2.83
CA ALA A 82 -8.77 -22.08 -1.92
C ALA A 82 -9.38 -21.91 -0.52
N ASN A 83 -10.06 -22.96 -0.02
CA ASN A 83 -10.80 -22.92 1.25
C ASN A 83 -9.97 -22.42 2.43
N ASP A 84 -8.71 -22.87 2.49
CA ASP A 84 -7.73 -22.48 3.51
C ASP A 84 -7.42 -20.98 3.53
N HIS A 85 -7.57 -20.28 2.41
CA HIS A 85 -7.36 -18.84 2.28
C HIS A 85 -8.52 -17.99 2.85
N PHE A 86 -9.63 -18.62 3.24
CA PHE A 86 -10.77 -17.95 3.91
C PHE A 86 -10.78 -18.16 5.43
N HIS A 87 -9.83 -18.91 5.98
CA HIS A 87 -9.69 -19.07 7.42
C HIS A 87 -9.12 -17.80 8.07
N MET A 88 -9.91 -17.15 8.92
CA MET A 88 -9.48 -15.94 9.64
C MET A 88 -8.54 -16.21 10.81
N ILE A 89 -8.61 -17.42 11.40
CA ILE A 89 -7.81 -17.83 12.55
C ILE A 89 -7.04 -19.10 12.16
N LEU A 90 -5.73 -18.96 12.00
CA LEU A 90 -4.88 -20.07 11.59
C LEU A 90 -4.64 -21.06 12.74
N LYS A 91 -4.62 -22.35 12.38
CA LYS A 91 -4.21 -23.45 13.28
C LYS A 91 -2.69 -23.62 13.22
N ARG A 92 -2.10 -24.24 14.26
CA ARG A 92 -0.64 -24.38 14.42
C ARG A 92 0.04 -25.20 13.33
N ASP A 93 -0.70 -26.06 12.64
CA ASP A 93 -0.27 -26.87 11.52
C ASP A 93 -0.28 -26.12 10.18
N ASN A 94 -0.84 -24.90 10.13
CA ASN A 94 -0.78 -24.07 8.93
C ASN A 94 0.65 -23.51 8.73
N PRO A 95 1.24 -23.61 7.52
CA PRO A 95 2.57 -23.08 7.24
C PRO A 95 2.75 -21.59 7.56
N ASN A 96 1.68 -20.81 7.46
CA ASN A 96 1.67 -19.36 7.71
C ASN A 96 1.31 -19.01 9.17
N TYR A 97 1.21 -19.99 10.08
CA TYR A 97 0.87 -19.73 11.49
C TYR A 97 1.88 -18.83 12.18
N ILE A 98 3.16 -18.92 11.82
CA ILE A 98 4.21 -18.07 12.40
C ILE A 98 3.94 -16.60 12.08
N ASP A 99 3.41 -16.30 10.90
CA ASP A 99 3.12 -14.94 10.45
C ASP A 99 1.79 -14.41 11.01
N LEU A 100 0.78 -15.28 11.16
CA LEU A 100 -0.54 -14.94 11.70
C LEU A 100 -0.95 -15.97 12.77
N PRO A 101 -0.47 -15.84 14.03
CA PRO A 101 -0.55 -16.89 15.04
C PRO A 101 -1.92 -17.04 15.72
N GLY A 102 -2.91 -17.45 14.94
CA GLY A 102 -4.26 -17.81 15.40
C GLY A 102 -4.93 -16.68 16.18
N LEU A 103 -5.46 -16.98 17.38
CA LEU A 103 -6.21 -16.00 18.18
C LEU A 103 -5.36 -14.82 18.65
N THR A 104 -4.03 -14.93 18.65
CA THR A 104 -3.16 -13.78 19.03
C THR A 104 -3.29 -12.61 18.06
N VAL A 105 -3.80 -12.84 16.85
CA VAL A 105 -4.20 -11.80 15.90
C VAL A 105 -5.33 -10.92 16.46
N LEU A 106 -6.21 -11.45 17.32
CA LEU A 106 -7.31 -10.68 17.92
C LEU A 106 -6.98 -10.08 19.29
N ILE A 107 -6.12 -10.72 20.07
CA ILE A 107 -5.89 -10.34 21.48
C ILE A 107 -4.42 -10.04 21.83
N GLY A 108 -3.51 -10.19 20.87
CA GLY A 108 -2.06 -10.11 21.08
C GLY A 108 -1.39 -9.04 20.22
N GLY A 109 -0.33 -9.44 19.50
CA GLY A 109 0.58 -8.52 18.82
C GLY A 109 -0.07 -7.57 17.82
N MET A 110 -1.19 -7.96 17.19
CA MET A 110 -1.88 -7.09 16.24
C MET A 110 -2.47 -5.83 16.90
N TRP A 111 -2.80 -5.85 18.19
CA TRP A 111 -3.17 -4.63 18.92
C TRP A 111 -1.98 -3.67 19.04
N ILE A 112 -0.80 -4.20 19.34
CA ILE A 112 0.43 -3.40 19.47
C ILE A 112 0.73 -2.72 18.12
N VAL A 113 0.70 -3.49 17.03
CA VAL A 113 0.93 -2.98 15.68
C VAL A 113 -0.11 -1.92 15.29
N ASN A 114 -1.41 -2.18 15.51
CA ASN A 114 -2.45 -1.24 15.12
C ASN A 114 -2.46 0.03 15.99
N LEU A 115 -2.28 -0.08 17.31
CA LEU A 115 -2.21 1.08 18.19
C LEU A 115 -1.00 1.96 17.87
N ASN A 116 0.15 1.36 17.59
CA ASN A 116 1.32 2.10 17.12
C ASN A 116 1.04 2.78 15.77
N TYR A 117 0.53 2.02 14.80
CA TYR A 117 0.31 2.51 13.45
C TYR A 117 -0.75 3.62 13.37
N TRP A 118 -1.88 3.49 14.08
CA TRP A 118 -2.97 4.48 13.99
C TRP A 118 -2.87 5.58 15.05
N GLY A 119 -2.36 5.26 16.25
CA GLY A 119 -2.28 6.19 17.36
C GLY A 119 -0.99 7.01 17.39
N CYS A 120 0.14 6.39 17.02
CA CYS A 120 1.47 6.99 17.22
C CYS A 120 2.19 7.34 15.92
N ASN A 121 1.76 6.84 14.77
CA ASN A 121 2.40 7.15 13.50
C ASN A 121 2.11 8.59 13.08
N GLN A 122 3.15 9.42 13.14
CA GLN A 122 3.06 10.85 12.88
C GLN A 122 2.42 11.19 11.52
N TYR A 123 2.67 10.40 10.48
CA TYR A 123 2.07 10.61 9.16
C TYR A 123 0.53 10.55 9.18
N ILE A 124 -0.03 9.66 10.01
CA ILE A 124 -1.48 9.45 10.12
C ILE A 124 -2.06 10.45 11.11
N THR A 125 -1.48 10.50 12.32
CA THR A 125 -1.99 11.34 13.41
C THR A 125 -1.96 12.83 13.03
N GLN A 126 -0.98 13.29 12.25
CA GLN A 126 -0.93 14.68 11.76
C GLN A 126 -2.16 15.09 10.94
N ARG A 127 -2.77 14.16 10.19
CA ARG A 127 -3.97 14.46 9.39
C ARG A 127 -5.17 14.74 10.28
N ALA A 128 -5.32 13.99 11.37
CA ALA A 128 -6.36 14.21 12.35
C ALA A 128 -6.11 15.49 13.16
N LEU A 129 -4.85 15.76 13.56
CA LEU A 129 -4.48 16.95 14.32
C LEU A 129 -4.55 18.25 13.51
N GLY A 130 -4.51 18.17 12.17
CA GLY A 130 -4.67 19.32 11.29
C GLY A 130 -6.12 19.82 11.14
N ALA A 131 -7.10 19.12 11.72
CA ALA A 131 -8.51 19.46 11.65
C ALA A 131 -9.09 19.77 13.04
N ASP A 132 -10.27 20.42 13.08
CA ASP A 132 -11.02 20.56 14.33
C ASP A 132 -11.50 19.18 14.85
N LEU A 133 -11.75 19.08 16.15
CA LEU A 133 -12.06 17.81 16.82
C LEU A 133 -13.28 17.09 16.21
N LYS A 134 -14.31 17.83 15.79
CA LYS A 134 -15.53 17.23 15.22
C LYS A 134 -15.22 16.63 13.85
N THR A 135 -14.53 17.39 13.00
CA THR A 135 -14.11 16.92 11.68
C THR A 135 -13.13 15.75 11.78
N ALA A 136 -12.16 15.82 12.68
CA ALA A 136 -11.19 14.74 12.91
C ALA A 136 -11.88 13.44 13.33
N ARG A 137 -12.82 13.48 14.29
CA ARG A 137 -13.58 12.29 14.73
C ARG A 137 -14.43 11.70 13.60
N GLY A 138 -15.15 12.54 12.86
CA GLY A 138 -15.95 12.09 11.72
C GLY A 138 -15.09 11.45 10.63
N GLY A 139 -13.94 12.06 10.31
CA GLY A 139 -12.97 11.54 9.35
C GLY A 139 -12.37 10.20 9.77
N LEU A 140 -12.04 10.03 11.05
CA LEU A 140 -11.52 8.76 11.58
C LEU A 140 -12.56 7.63 11.52
N LEU A 141 -13.83 7.91 11.86
CA LEU A 141 -14.91 6.93 11.74
C LEU A 141 -15.17 6.56 10.28
N PHE A 142 -15.14 7.53 9.37
CA PHE A 142 -15.26 7.28 7.94
C PHE A 142 -14.08 6.43 7.41
N ALA A 143 -12.85 6.72 7.84
CA ALA A 143 -11.69 5.92 7.50
C ALA A 143 -11.79 4.47 8.03
N ALA A 144 -12.32 4.29 9.25
CA ALA A 144 -12.58 2.98 9.81
C ALA A 144 -13.61 2.19 8.99
N PHE A 145 -14.69 2.85 8.53
CA PHE A 145 -15.64 2.25 7.61
C PHE A 145 -14.99 1.84 6.28
N LEU A 146 -14.21 2.73 5.65
CA LEU A 146 -13.50 2.41 4.40
C LEU A 146 -12.54 1.23 4.56
N LYS A 147 -11.96 1.04 5.76
CA LYS A 147 -11.07 -0.09 6.05
C LYS A 147 -11.79 -1.45 5.92
N LEU A 148 -13.08 -1.51 6.18
CA LEU A 148 -13.89 -2.73 6.00
C LEU A 148 -14.00 -3.15 4.54
N LEU A 149 -13.75 -2.25 3.58
CA LEU A 149 -13.71 -2.57 2.15
C LEU A 149 -12.38 -3.21 1.72
N MET A 150 -11.31 -3.08 2.52
CA MET A 150 -9.97 -3.56 2.14
C MET A 150 -9.92 -5.07 1.81
N PRO A 151 -10.58 -5.97 2.56
CA PRO A 151 -10.64 -7.38 2.18
C PRO A 151 -11.27 -7.60 0.80
N VAL A 152 -12.29 -6.81 0.45
CA VAL A 152 -12.99 -6.93 -0.83
C VAL A 152 -12.15 -6.43 -1.99
N ILE A 153 -11.46 -5.30 -1.83
CA ILE A 153 -10.75 -4.62 -2.93
C ILE A 153 -9.28 -5.04 -3.05
N VAL A 154 -8.67 -5.66 -2.02
CA VAL A 154 -7.26 -6.09 -2.05
C VAL A 154 -7.10 -7.60 -1.83
N VAL A 155 -7.77 -8.16 -0.81
CA VAL A 155 -7.55 -9.56 -0.42
C VAL A 155 -8.25 -10.54 -1.38
N LEU A 156 -9.52 -10.30 -1.72
CA LEU A 156 -10.25 -11.16 -2.67
C LEU A 156 -9.56 -11.26 -4.04
N PRO A 157 -9.06 -10.16 -4.66
CA PRO A 157 -8.22 -10.26 -5.84
C PRO A 157 -6.99 -11.15 -5.64
N GLY A 158 -6.30 -11.06 -4.50
CA GLY A 158 -5.15 -11.93 -4.20
C GLY A 158 -5.51 -13.42 -4.20
N ILE A 159 -6.63 -13.79 -3.57
CA ILE A 159 -7.14 -15.16 -3.56
C ILE A 159 -7.56 -15.60 -4.98
N ALA A 160 -8.21 -14.71 -5.74
CA ALA A 160 -8.58 -14.99 -7.12
C ALA A 160 -7.35 -15.26 -8.00
N ALA A 161 -6.31 -14.44 -7.87
CA ALA A 161 -5.03 -14.64 -8.57
C ALA A 161 -4.39 -15.99 -8.21
N PHE A 162 -4.46 -16.40 -6.95
CA PHE A 162 -3.98 -17.70 -6.51
C PHE A 162 -4.73 -18.86 -7.17
N VAL A 163 -6.08 -18.84 -7.17
CA VAL A 163 -6.90 -19.87 -7.80
C VAL A 163 -6.63 -19.94 -9.32
N LEU A 164 -6.55 -18.77 -9.97
CA LEU A 164 -6.25 -18.67 -11.41
C LEU A 164 -4.84 -19.20 -11.72
N TYR A 165 -3.86 -18.91 -10.84
CA TYR A 165 -2.50 -19.43 -10.96
C TYR A 165 -2.46 -20.97 -10.90
N GLN A 166 -3.22 -21.58 -10.00
CA GLN A 166 -3.36 -23.03 -9.92
C GLN A 166 -4.00 -23.64 -11.18
N GLN A 167 -4.85 -22.88 -11.87
CA GLN A 167 -5.47 -23.28 -13.16
C GLN A 167 -4.58 -22.96 -14.39
N GLY A 168 -3.34 -22.51 -14.18
CA GLY A 168 -2.37 -22.26 -15.24
C GLY A 168 -2.35 -20.82 -15.78
N ASP A 169 -3.20 -19.92 -15.28
CA ASP A 169 -3.14 -18.51 -15.66
C ASP A 169 -2.00 -17.77 -14.96
N PHE A 170 -1.51 -16.70 -15.57
CA PHE A 170 -0.49 -15.80 -15.00
C PHE A 170 0.82 -16.45 -14.55
N GLN A 171 1.09 -17.72 -14.88
CA GLN A 171 2.27 -18.44 -14.38
C GLN A 171 3.57 -17.68 -14.69
N HIS A 172 3.77 -17.24 -15.93
CA HIS A 172 4.94 -16.45 -16.28
C HIS A 172 4.91 -15.02 -15.70
N ALA A 173 3.73 -14.42 -15.56
CA ALA A 173 3.58 -13.05 -15.13
C ALA A 173 3.87 -12.88 -13.62
N MET A 174 3.60 -13.91 -12.81
CA MET A 174 3.86 -13.92 -11.38
C MET A 174 5.27 -14.39 -11.00
N LEU A 175 6.06 -14.91 -11.94
CA LEU A 175 7.44 -15.31 -11.69
C LEU A 175 8.38 -14.10 -11.58
N GLN A 176 9.35 -14.20 -10.68
CA GLN A 176 10.51 -13.31 -10.57
C GLN A 176 11.73 -14.15 -10.22
N ASN A 177 12.77 -14.10 -11.05
CA ASN A 177 14.00 -14.89 -10.88
C ASN A 177 13.79 -16.41 -10.75
N GLY A 178 12.73 -16.95 -11.38
CA GLY A 178 12.40 -18.38 -11.33
C GLY A 178 11.52 -18.80 -10.15
N GLU A 179 11.20 -17.89 -9.23
CA GLU A 179 10.31 -18.15 -8.09
C GLU A 179 9.01 -17.36 -8.21
N VAL A 180 7.93 -17.86 -7.60
CA VAL A 180 6.63 -17.19 -7.59
C VAL A 180 6.69 -16.00 -6.63
N ASN A 181 6.51 -14.79 -7.15
CA ASN A 181 6.39 -13.60 -6.33
C ASN A 181 4.91 -13.27 -6.08
N THR A 182 4.44 -13.50 -4.86
CA THR A 182 3.05 -13.23 -4.44
C THR A 182 2.68 -11.76 -4.48
N ASP A 183 3.64 -10.82 -4.36
CA ASP A 183 3.39 -9.38 -4.49
C ASP A 183 2.96 -8.98 -5.91
N LYS A 184 3.18 -9.85 -6.91
CA LYS A 184 2.71 -9.64 -8.29
C LYS A 184 1.24 -10.00 -8.50
N ALA A 185 0.59 -10.68 -7.56
CA ALA A 185 -0.79 -11.16 -7.68
C ALA A 185 -1.77 -10.04 -8.06
N TYR A 186 -1.72 -8.90 -7.38
CA TYR A 186 -2.61 -7.78 -7.67
C TYR A 186 -2.25 -7.07 -8.99
N PRO A 187 -0.98 -6.69 -9.25
CA PRO A 187 -0.58 -6.11 -10.53
C PRO A 187 -0.93 -6.94 -11.76
N VAL A 188 -0.85 -8.28 -11.71
CA VAL A 188 -1.20 -9.11 -12.87
C VAL A 188 -2.69 -9.04 -13.19
N LEU A 189 -3.56 -8.96 -12.17
CA LEU A 189 -5.01 -8.82 -12.37
C LEU A 189 -5.39 -7.46 -12.95
N LEU A 190 -4.60 -6.41 -12.72
CA LEU A 190 -4.83 -5.11 -13.37
C LEU A 190 -4.67 -5.17 -14.89
N ASN A 191 -4.00 -6.19 -15.43
CA ASN A 191 -3.95 -6.43 -16.87
C ASN A 191 -5.27 -6.94 -17.45
N LEU A 192 -6.23 -7.36 -16.61
CA LEU A 192 -7.59 -7.70 -17.04
C LEU A 192 -8.44 -6.46 -17.32
N LEU A 193 -8.03 -5.29 -16.82
CA LEU A 193 -8.79 -4.07 -17.01
C LEU A 193 -8.76 -3.62 -18.50
N PRO A 194 -9.89 -3.14 -19.04
CA PRO A 194 -9.91 -2.45 -20.33
C PRO A 194 -8.91 -1.31 -20.37
N ALA A 195 -8.37 -0.97 -21.56
CA ALA A 195 -7.25 -0.04 -21.71
C ALA A 195 -7.41 1.28 -20.93
N GLY A 196 -8.59 1.91 -20.96
CA GLY A 196 -8.87 3.14 -20.21
C GLY A 196 -8.82 2.95 -18.69
N LEU A 197 -9.43 1.88 -18.18
CA LEU A 197 -9.43 1.56 -16.74
C LEU A 197 -8.06 1.08 -16.26
N LYS A 198 -7.30 0.37 -17.11
CA LYS A 198 -5.92 -0.01 -16.84
C LYS A 198 -5.03 1.21 -16.66
N GLY A 199 -5.14 2.20 -17.55
CA GLY A 199 -4.42 3.48 -17.43
C GLY A 199 -4.80 4.24 -16.16
N LEU A 200 -6.09 4.27 -15.82
CA LEU A 200 -6.59 4.90 -14.60
C LEU A 200 -6.06 4.22 -13.33
N ALA A 201 -6.08 2.88 -13.29
CA ALA A 201 -5.56 2.11 -12.18
C ALA A 201 -4.03 2.30 -12.02
N PHE A 202 -3.30 2.32 -13.13
CA PHE A 202 -1.86 2.62 -13.14
C PHE A 202 -1.56 4.01 -12.58
N ALA A 203 -2.33 5.03 -13.00
CA ALA A 203 -2.19 6.40 -12.49
C ALA A 203 -2.52 6.48 -11.00
N ALA A 204 -3.62 5.85 -10.55
CA ALA A 204 -4.04 5.83 -9.16
C ALA A 204 -3.02 5.12 -8.25
N LEU A 205 -2.46 3.98 -8.70
CA LEU A 205 -1.43 3.25 -7.98
C LEU A 205 -0.13 4.07 -7.88
N THR A 206 0.27 4.72 -8.97
CA THR A 206 1.46 5.59 -8.98
C THR A 206 1.26 6.76 -8.03
N ALA A 207 0.11 7.42 -8.08
CA ALA A 207 -0.27 8.48 -7.15
C ALA A 207 -0.24 7.98 -5.70
N ALA A 208 -0.73 6.76 -5.42
CA ALA A 208 -0.71 6.17 -4.08
C ALA A 208 0.66 5.98 -3.50
N VAL A 209 1.60 5.52 -4.32
CA VAL A 209 3.00 5.37 -3.90
C VAL A 209 3.61 6.75 -3.63
N VAL A 210 3.38 7.72 -4.52
CA VAL A 210 3.88 9.10 -4.36
C VAL A 210 3.30 9.74 -3.10
N ALA A 211 2.00 9.60 -2.84
CA ALA A 211 1.33 10.13 -1.65
C ALA A 211 1.90 9.53 -0.36
N SER A 212 2.11 8.21 -0.32
CA SER A 212 2.69 7.52 0.83
C SER A 212 4.12 7.99 1.11
N LEU A 213 4.96 8.08 0.07
CA LEU A 213 6.33 8.59 0.19
C LEU A 213 6.34 10.04 0.66
N SER A 214 5.46 10.86 0.09
CA SER A 214 5.40 12.30 0.42
C SER A 214 4.96 12.54 1.86
N GLY A 215 3.98 11.77 2.32
CA GLY A 215 3.53 11.80 3.70
C GLY A 215 4.64 11.44 4.70
N LYS A 216 5.38 10.36 4.43
CA LYS A 216 6.52 9.95 5.27
C LYS A 216 7.64 10.99 5.25
N ALA A 217 8.00 11.51 4.08
CA ALA A 217 9.02 12.55 3.96
C ALA A 217 8.63 13.84 4.70
N ASN A 218 7.35 14.24 4.64
CA ASN A 218 6.83 15.36 5.42
C ASN A 218 6.94 15.12 6.93
N SER A 219 6.63 13.91 7.40
CA SER A 219 6.77 13.56 8.82
C SER A 219 8.22 13.60 9.28
N ILE A 220 9.16 13.04 8.51
CA ILE A 220 10.61 13.13 8.79
C ILE A 220 11.05 14.59 8.89
N SER A 221 10.64 15.43 7.93
CA SER A 221 10.92 16.86 7.94
C SER A 221 10.36 17.55 9.18
N THR A 222 9.11 17.27 9.55
CA THR A 222 8.46 17.89 10.71
C THR A 222 9.17 17.51 12.00
N ILE A 223 9.45 16.22 12.20
CA ILE A 223 10.17 15.71 13.37
C ILE A 223 11.55 16.37 13.46
N PHE A 224 12.33 16.36 12.38
CA PHE A 224 13.65 16.97 12.40
C PHE A 224 13.60 18.47 12.68
N THR A 225 12.71 19.20 12.00
CA THR A 225 12.64 20.66 12.12
C THR A 225 12.21 21.13 13.49
N PHE A 226 11.18 20.52 14.09
CA PHE A 226 10.68 20.95 15.40
C PHE A 226 11.43 20.31 16.57
N ASP A 227 11.70 19.02 16.50
CA ASP A 227 12.21 18.28 17.67
C ASP A 227 13.73 18.30 17.78
N ILE A 228 14.44 18.52 16.66
CA ILE A 228 15.90 18.56 16.62
C ILE A 228 16.37 19.98 16.31
N TYR A 229 16.02 20.52 15.14
CA TYR A 229 16.56 21.79 14.68
C TYR A 229 16.13 22.96 15.57
N LYS A 230 14.82 23.16 15.76
CA LYS A 230 14.30 24.26 16.59
C LYS A 230 14.54 24.02 18.08
N LYS A 231 14.62 22.77 18.55
CA LYS A 231 14.82 22.50 19.98
C LYS A 231 16.29 22.53 20.41
N LYS A 232 17.22 22.11 19.55
CA LYS A 232 18.63 21.86 19.91
C LYS A 232 19.66 22.59 19.07
N ILE A 233 19.38 22.86 17.79
CA ILE A 233 20.37 23.45 16.88
C ILE A 233 20.22 24.98 16.81
N ASN A 234 18.99 25.47 16.62
CA ASN A 234 18.69 26.89 16.53
C ASN A 234 17.32 27.22 17.18
N PRO A 235 17.30 27.43 18.50
CA PRO A 235 16.09 27.80 19.24
C PRO A 235 15.40 29.08 18.80
N ALA A 236 16.15 30.03 18.24
CA ALA A 236 15.64 31.30 17.75
C ALA A 236 15.26 31.26 16.26
N ALA A 237 15.18 30.08 15.65
CA ALA A 237 14.83 29.97 14.23
C ALA A 237 13.43 30.54 13.94
N THR A 238 13.35 31.44 12.96
CA THR A 238 12.09 31.94 12.43
C THR A 238 11.30 30.83 11.73
N GLU A 239 10.00 31.03 11.57
CA GLU A 239 9.14 30.08 10.84
C GLU A 239 9.62 29.87 9.41
N GLN A 240 9.97 30.96 8.71
CA GLN A 240 10.51 30.90 7.35
C GLN A 240 11.77 30.03 7.26
N LYS A 241 12.72 30.22 8.19
CA LYS A 241 13.95 29.43 8.23
C LYS A 241 13.66 27.96 8.55
N THR A 242 12.69 27.70 9.42
CA THR A 242 12.24 26.35 9.77
C THR A 242 11.64 25.63 8.55
N VAL A 243 10.83 26.33 7.76
CA VAL A 243 10.26 25.79 6.51
C VAL A 243 11.35 25.47 5.48
N VAL A 244 12.32 26.37 5.30
CA VAL A 244 13.45 26.14 4.37
C VAL A 244 14.25 24.91 4.78
N VAL A 245 14.59 24.80 6.07
CA VAL A 245 15.30 23.61 6.59
C VAL A 245 14.47 22.35 6.39
N GLY A 246 13.17 22.40 6.62
CA GLY A 246 12.28 21.27 6.35
C GLY A 246 12.32 20.80 4.90
N LYS A 247 12.25 21.73 3.94
CA LYS A 247 12.38 21.42 2.51
C LYS A 247 13.72 20.75 2.17
N ILE A 248 14.82 21.19 2.80
CA ILE A 248 16.14 20.56 2.62
C ILE A 248 16.12 19.12 3.18
N VAL A 249 15.56 18.92 4.38
CA VAL A 249 15.46 17.60 5.01
C VAL A 249 14.66 16.62 4.15
N VAL A 250 13.56 17.06 3.53
CA VAL A 250 12.79 16.25 2.57
C VAL A 250 13.69 15.73 1.45
N VAL A 251 14.44 16.64 0.81
CA VAL A 251 15.32 16.28 -0.33
C VAL A 251 16.40 15.30 0.12
N VAL A 252 17.07 15.59 1.24
CA VAL A 252 18.13 14.72 1.79
C VAL A 252 17.59 13.34 2.14
N ALA A 253 16.46 13.27 2.85
CA ALA A 253 15.83 12.01 3.24
C ALA A 253 15.45 11.16 2.02
N MET A 254 14.91 11.78 0.97
CA MET A 254 14.55 11.08 -0.26
C MET A 254 15.76 10.58 -1.04
N ILE A 255 16.85 11.36 -1.12
CA ILE A 255 18.11 10.91 -1.73
C ILE A 255 18.67 9.70 -0.99
N LEU A 256 18.71 9.75 0.35
CA LEU A 256 19.16 8.61 1.16
C LEU A 256 18.27 7.38 0.95
N ALA A 257 16.95 7.56 0.89
CA ALA A 257 16.02 6.46 0.63
C ALA A 257 16.26 5.79 -0.73
N ILE A 258 16.54 6.57 -1.79
CA ILE A 258 16.87 6.05 -3.12
C ILE A 258 18.16 5.22 -3.10
N ILE A 259 19.18 5.68 -2.37
CA ILE A 259 20.48 4.98 -2.28
C ILE A 259 20.33 3.67 -1.50
N ILE A 260 19.56 3.68 -0.42
CA ILE A 260 19.42 2.54 0.49
C ILE A 260 18.45 1.49 -0.06
N ALA A 261 17.37 1.88 -0.73
CA ALA A 261 16.29 0.97 -1.12
C ALA A 261 16.74 -0.27 -1.92
N PRO A 262 17.67 -0.17 -2.91
CA PRO A 262 18.18 -1.34 -3.62
C PRO A 262 18.97 -2.32 -2.75
N LEU A 263 19.57 -1.84 -1.66
CA LEU A 263 20.42 -2.63 -0.76
C LEU A 263 19.59 -3.48 0.21
N MET A 264 18.29 -3.23 0.34
CA MET A 264 17.43 -3.87 1.35
C MET A 264 16.95 -5.29 0.98
N GLY A 265 17.10 -5.73 -0.28
CA GLY A 265 16.74 -7.10 -0.69
C GLY A 265 15.26 -7.48 -0.45
N ILE A 266 14.35 -6.50 -0.54
CA ILE A 266 12.91 -6.65 -0.23
C ILE A 266 12.21 -7.66 -1.17
N ASP A 267 12.82 -7.96 -2.30
CA ASP A 267 12.33 -8.92 -3.30
C ASP A 267 12.33 -10.39 -2.85
N LYS A 268 12.95 -10.73 -1.71
CA LYS A 268 13.16 -12.14 -1.30
C LYS A 268 12.13 -12.72 -0.30
N LYS A 269 11.42 -11.91 0.48
CA LYS A 269 10.49 -12.39 1.54
C LYS A 269 9.04 -11.91 1.39
N GLY A 270 8.71 -11.24 0.28
CA GLY A 270 7.45 -10.51 0.15
C GLY A 270 7.47 -9.20 0.96
N GLY A 271 7.06 -8.12 0.33
CA GLY A 271 7.22 -6.77 0.88
C GLY A 271 6.44 -6.51 2.17
N PHE A 272 5.25 -7.10 2.28
CA PHE A 272 4.40 -6.93 3.44
C PHE A 272 4.99 -7.57 4.70
N GLN A 273 5.47 -8.81 4.58
CA GLN A 273 6.05 -9.57 5.69
C GLN A 273 7.35 -8.91 6.18
N TYR A 274 8.21 -8.48 5.25
CA TYR A 274 9.41 -7.71 5.60
C TYR A 274 9.07 -6.45 6.41
N ILE A 275 8.05 -5.68 6.01
CA ILE A 275 7.67 -4.46 6.74
C ILE A 275 7.12 -4.78 8.15
N GLN A 276 6.33 -5.84 8.29
CA GLN A 276 5.78 -6.25 9.59
C GLN A 276 6.85 -6.78 10.54
N GLU A 277 7.90 -7.43 10.05
CA GLU A 277 9.01 -7.93 10.88
C GLU A 277 9.80 -6.79 11.55
N TYR A 278 9.84 -5.61 10.93
CA TYR A 278 10.62 -4.44 11.37
C TYR A 278 9.76 -3.26 11.91
N THR A 279 8.44 -3.42 12.05
CA THR A 279 7.52 -2.39 12.59
C THR A 279 6.87 -2.87 13.87
#